data_AF-A0A495JI77-F1
#
_entry.id   AF-A0A495JI77-F1
#
_cell.length_a   1.000
_cell.length_b   1.000
_cell.length_c   1.000
_cell.angle_alpha   90.00
_cell.angle_beta   90.00
_cell.angle_gamma   90.00
#
_symmetry.space_group_name_H-M   'P 1'
#
loop_
_entity.id
_entity.type
_entity.pdbx_description
1 polymer ?
#
loop_
_entity_poly.entity_id
_entity_poly.type
_entity_poly.pdbx_seq_one_letter_code
_entity_poly.pdbx_strand_id
1 'polypeptide(L)'
;MAFSQGFTPHPKISYASAAPTGTASEAEYLEVGLQDEVDPTTLRLALDAALSPGLDVIEVVVAQGGSLADRIDASHWRIELPGVEPELARQAVEKFWASSEVLVERLTKQGRRTFDAREAVNRIDVIDQTGAPSEVVGVPCAILDLVIRQVTPSVRPDDVLSGLRVVADLEPPVPSRATRLAQGTLTAQGAIVDPLEADRDGANHR
;
A
#
# COMPACT_ATOMS: atom_id res chain seq x y z
N MET A 1 5.44 7.71 26.71
CA MET A 1 4.36 7.95 25.72
C MET A 1 3.66 9.26 26.07
N ALA A 2 3.49 10.18 25.11
CA ALA A 2 2.64 11.35 25.29
C ALA A 2 1.17 11.02 25.04
N PHE A 3 0.28 11.82 25.62
CA PHE A 3 -1.16 11.63 25.53
C PHE A 3 -1.87 12.83 24.89
N SER A 4 -3.01 12.60 24.23
CA SER A 4 -3.87 13.65 23.69
C SER A 4 -4.39 14.57 24.82
N GLN A 5 -4.61 15.85 24.51
CA GLN A 5 -5.05 16.87 25.48
C GLN A 5 -6.59 16.94 25.64
N GLY A 6 -7.28 15.80 25.47
CA GLY A 6 -8.75 15.70 25.51
C GLY A 6 -9.28 15.08 26.81
N PHE A 7 -10.61 15.02 26.95
CA PHE A 7 -11.29 14.44 28.12
C PHE A 7 -11.04 12.93 28.32
N THR A 8 -10.51 12.24 27.30
CA THR A 8 -9.99 10.87 27.40
C THR A 8 -8.62 10.84 26.75
N PRO A 9 -7.53 10.99 27.54
CA PRO A 9 -6.17 11.01 27.01
C PRO A 9 -5.83 9.63 26.45
N HIS A 10 -5.53 9.57 25.16
CA HIS A 10 -5.01 8.37 24.49
C HIS A 10 -3.56 8.59 24.10
N PRO A 11 -2.73 7.53 24.04
CA PRO A 11 -1.39 7.63 23.49
C PRO A 11 -1.41 8.35 22.14
N LYS A 12 -0.52 9.32 21.94
CA LYS A 12 -0.38 10.03 20.67
C LYS A 12 0.30 9.11 19.66
N ILE A 13 -0.51 8.33 18.95
CA ILE A 13 -0.08 7.49 17.85
C ILE A 13 -0.93 7.86 16.63
N SER A 14 -0.29 8.09 15.49
CA SER A 14 -0.97 8.40 14.23
C SER A 14 -0.44 7.48 13.14
N TYR A 15 -1.33 6.84 12.40
CA TYR A 15 -0.98 5.95 11.29
C TYR A 15 -1.16 6.72 9.98
N ALA A 16 -0.14 6.71 9.11
CA ALA A 16 -0.14 7.54 7.92
C ALA A 16 -1.17 7.06 6.88
N SER A 17 -1.26 5.75 6.66
CA SER A 17 -2.22 5.15 5.74
C SER A 17 -2.41 3.66 6.05
N ALA A 18 -3.55 3.33 6.65
CA ALA A 18 -3.90 1.95 6.98
C ALA A 18 -4.16 1.12 5.72
N ALA A 19 -3.57 -0.07 5.65
CA ALA A 19 -3.84 -1.01 4.57
C ALA A 19 -5.33 -1.46 4.58
N PRO A 20 -5.93 -1.71 3.41
CA PRO A 20 -7.26 -2.33 3.34
C PRO A 20 -7.27 -3.71 4.01
N THR A 21 -8.40 -4.07 4.62
CA THR A 21 -8.60 -5.40 5.21
C THR A 21 -8.41 -6.49 4.16
N GLY A 22 -7.71 -7.57 4.53
CA GLY A 22 -7.44 -8.70 3.63
C GLY A 22 -6.17 -8.55 2.79
N THR A 23 -5.42 -7.45 2.95
CA THR A 23 -4.13 -7.24 2.30
C THR A 23 -2.97 -7.37 3.30
N ALA A 24 -1.82 -7.78 2.80
CA ALA A 24 -0.55 -7.69 3.51
C ALA A 24 0.15 -6.37 3.20
N SER A 25 1.08 -5.96 4.04
CA SER A 25 1.85 -4.73 3.82
C SER A 25 3.22 -4.84 4.47
N GLU A 26 4.24 -4.45 3.73
CA GLU A 26 5.65 -4.35 4.16
C GLU A 26 6.07 -2.90 4.39
N ALA A 27 5.16 -1.95 4.18
CA ALA A 27 5.43 -0.52 4.20
C ALA A 27 4.44 0.21 5.11
N GLU A 28 4.36 -0.16 6.39
CA GLU A 28 3.53 0.53 7.38
C GLU A 28 4.31 1.67 8.04
N TYR A 29 3.64 2.83 8.17
CA TYR A 29 4.23 4.04 8.75
C TYR A 29 3.32 4.58 9.85
N LEU A 30 3.93 4.88 11.00
CA LEU A 30 3.25 5.48 12.14
C LEU A 30 4.15 6.52 12.82
N GLU A 31 3.52 7.51 13.41
CA GLU A 31 4.15 8.57 14.20
C GLU A 31 3.76 8.39 15.68
N VAL A 32 4.74 8.45 16.59
CA VAL A 32 4.53 8.34 18.04
C VAL A 32 4.99 9.61 18.73
N GLY A 33 4.07 10.26 19.46
CA GLY A 33 4.41 11.35 20.36
C GLY A 33 4.93 10.84 21.70
N LEU A 34 6.10 11.32 22.12
CA LEU A 34 6.72 10.99 23.41
C LEU A 34 6.67 12.20 24.36
N GLN A 35 6.74 11.93 25.68
CA GLN A 35 6.79 12.98 26.71
C GLN A 35 8.19 13.58 26.84
N ASP A 36 9.18 12.70 26.76
CA ASP A 36 10.60 13.02 26.85
C ASP A 36 11.28 12.60 25.55
N GLU A 37 12.42 13.21 25.25
CA GLU A 37 13.29 12.77 24.17
C GLU A 37 13.85 11.38 24.50
N VAL A 38 13.74 10.46 23.54
CA VAL A 38 14.23 9.09 23.65
C VAL A 38 15.13 8.80 22.46
N ASP A 39 16.26 8.14 22.71
CA ASP A 39 17.14 7.66 21.65
C ASP A 39 16.36 6.74 20.69
N PRO A 40 16.32 7.04 19.36
CA PRO A 40 15.56 6.27 18.38
C PRO A 40 15.95 4.78 18.33
N THR A 41 17.23 4.47 18.50
CA THR A 41 17.72 3.08 18.47
C THR A 41 17.16 2.29 19.65
N THR A 42 17.19 2.88 20.83
CA THR A 42 16.64 2.31 22.06
C THR A 42 15.13 2.11 21.93
N LEU A 43 14.41 3.10 21.40
CA LEU A 43 12.96 2.99 21.17
C LEU A 43 12.63 1.89 20.17
N ARG A 44 13.36 1.80 19.06
CA ARG A 44 13.18 0.75 18.04
C ARG A 44 13.27 -0.64 18.65
N LEU A 45 14.34 -0.92 19.39
CA LEU A 45 14.55 -2.23 20.04
C LEU A 45 13.46 -2.55 21.08
N ALA A 46 13.02 -1.56 21.85
CA ALA A 46 11.97 -1.74 22.84
C ALA A 46 10.61 -2.04 22.21
N LEU A 47 10.27 -1.36 21.11
CA LEU A 47 9.04 -1.62 20.36
C LEU A 47 9.07 -2.98 19.69
N ASP A 48 10.17 -3.31 19.02
CA ASP A 48 10.36 -4.60 18.33
C ASP A 48 10.17 -5.79 19.29
N ALA A 49 10.79 -5.72 20.49
CA ALA A 49 10.65 -6.74 21.52
C ALA A 49 9.22 -6.84 22.12
N ALA A 50 8.39 -5.81 21.96
CA ALA A 50 7.04 -5.75 22.51
C ALA A 50 5.96 -6.18 21.50
N LEU A 51 6.29 -6.27 20.21
CA LEU A 51 5.34 -6.65 19.16
C LEU A 51 5.17 -8.16 19.05
N SER A 52 4.00 -8.57 18.57
CA SER A 52 3.71 -9.97 18.25
C SER A 52 4.61 -10.46 17.10
N PRO A 53 4.96 -11.76 17.05
CA PRO A 53 5.70 -12.33 15.92
C PRO A 53 5.05 -11.99 14.57
N GLY A 54 5.87 -11.63 13.58
CA GLY A 54 5.43 -11.20 12.24
C GLY A 54 5.20 -9.70 12.09
N LEU A 55 5.49 -8.90 13.13
CA LEU A 55 5.54 -7.44 13.06
C LEU A 55 6.91 -6.96 13.55
N ASP A 56 7.74 -6.51 12.62
CA ASP A 56 9.10 -6.07 12.90
C ASP A 56 9.22 -4.54 12.79
N VAL A 57 9.91 -3.91 13.74
CA VAL A 57 10.21 -2.47 13.66
C VAL A 57 11.51 -2.27 12.89
N ILE A 58 11.33 -1.97 11.60
CA ILE A 58 12.45 -1.80 10.65
C ILE A 58 13.29 -0.57 11.00
N GLU A 59 12.65 0.56 11.31
CA GLU A 59 13.34 1.82 11.56
C GLU A 59 12.54 2.77 12.46
N VAL A 60 13.26 3.62 13.20
CA VAL A 60 12.71 4.75 13.94
C VAL A 60 13.60 5.96 13.69
N VAL A 61 13.00 7.07 13.28
CA VAL A 61 13.65 8.37 13.07
C VAL A 61 12.97 9.45 13.91
N VAL A 62 13.70 10.52 14.23
CA VAL A 62 13.11 11.69 14.88
C VAL A 62 12.39 12.53 13.85
N ALA A 63 11.07 12.63 13.95
CA ALA A 63 10.26 13.46 13.07
C ALA A 63 10.73 14.93 13.11
N GLN A 64 11.04 15.51 11.94
CA GLN A 64 11.47 16.91 11.81
C GLN A 64 10.29 17.89 11.62
N GLY A 65 9.05 17.39 11.69
CA GLY A 65 7.82 18.17 11.53
C GLY A 65 7.08 17.91 10.20
N GLY A 66 5.87 18.46 10.11
CA GLY A 66 4.92 18.11 9.05
C GLY A 66 4.17 16.80 9.36
N SER A 67 3.09 16.54 8.65
CA SER A 67 2.32 15.31 8.78
C SER A 67 2.96 14.22 7.94
N LEU A 68 3.27 13.06 8.55
CA LEU A 68 3.76 11.89 7.82
C LEU A 68 2.80 11.44 6.70
N ALA A 69 1.50 11.60 6.92
CA ALA A 69 0.48 11.29 5.91
C ALA A 69 0.60 12.19 4.67
N ASP A 70 1.07 13.43 4.83
CA ASP A 70 1.22 14.38 3.72
C ASP A 70 2.40 14.00 2.80
N ARG A 71 3.29 13.11 3.26
CA ARG A 71 4.44 12.60 2.50
C ARG A 71 4.12 11.33 1.70
N ILE A 72 2.87 10.89 1.73
CA ILE A 72 2.38 9.68 1.05
C ILE A 72 1.31 10.07 0.05
N ASP A 73 1.62 9.97 -1.24
CA ASP A 73 0.66 10.22 -2.33
C ASP A 73 0.47 9.02 -3.26
N ALA A 74 1.20 7.92 -3.03
CA ALA A 74 1.07 6.69 -3.79
C ALA A 74 1.43 5.45 -2.99
N SER A 75 1.03 4.29 -3.51
CA SER A 75 1.39 2.98 -2.97
C SER A 75 1.69 2.00 -4.10
N HIS A 76 2.74 1.20 -3.91
CA HIS A 76 3.17 0.13 -4.80
C HIS A 76 2.71 -1.20 -4.22
N TRP A 77 2.07 -1.99 -5.06
CA TRP A 77 1.41 -3.24 -4.73
C TRP A 77 1.91 -4.34 -5.65
N ARG A 78 2.09 -5.51 -5.05
CA ARG A 78 2.14 -6.79 -5.76
C ARG A 78 0.81 -7.49 -5.55
N ILE A 79 0.17 -7.93 -6.63
CA ILE A 79 -1.04 -8.74 -6.55
C ILE A 79 -0.79 -10.08 -7.23
N GLU A 80 -0.89 -11.16 -6.47
CA GLU A 80 -0.89 -12.53 -6.97
C GLU A 80 -2.31 -12.94 -7.35
N LEU A 81 -2.43 -13.57 -8.52
CA LEU A 81 -3.68 -14.11 -9.07
C LEU A 81 -3.53 -15.63 -9.29
N PRO A 82 -3.66 -16.45 -8.24
CA PRO A 82 -3.53 -17.90 -8.39
C PRO A 82 -4.62 -18.45 -9.31
N GLY A 83 -4.23 -19.37 -10.19
CA GLY A 83 -5.09 -19.96 -11.22
C GLY A 83 -5.31 -19.08 -12.46
N VAL A 84 -4.66 -17.92 -12.54
CA VAL A 84 -4.70 -17.04 -13.72
C VAL A 84 -3.42 -17.20 -14.53
N GLU A 85 -3.56 -17.41 -15.83
CA GLU A 85 -2.43 -17.43 -16.77
C GLU A 85 -1.83 -16.03 -16.94
N PRO A 86 -0.49 -15.87 -16.88
CA PRO A 86 0.16 -14.56 -17.07
C PRO A 86 -0.26 -13.86 -18.36
N GLU A 87 -0.47 -14.60 -19.44
CA GLU A 87 -0.88 -14.05 -20.72
C GLU A 87 -2.31 -13.50 -20.71
N LEU A 88 -3.23 -14.17 -20.00
CA LEU A 88 -4.58 -13.66 -19.80
C LEU A 88 -4.57 -12.34 -19.00
N ALA A 89 -3.71 -12.27 -17.98
CA ALA A 89 -3.52 -11.03 -17.22
C ALA A 89 -2.93 -9.90 -18.08
N ARG A 90 -1.98 -10.19 -18.98
CA ARG A 90 -1.40 -9.19 -19.89
C ARG A 90 -2.47 -8.61 -20.81
N GLN A 91 -3.30 -9.46 -21.41
CA GLN A 91 -4.41 -9.01 -22.25
C GLN A 91 -5.41 -8.15 -21.47
N ALA A 92 -5.67 -8.48 -20.21
CA ALA A 92 -6.53 -7.66 -19.35
C ALA A 92 -5.92 -6.29 -19.04
N VAL A 93 -4.61 -6.24 -18.78
CA VAL A 93 -3.85 -4.99 -18.58
C VAL A 93 -3.85 -4.13 -19.86
N GLU A 94 -3.68 -4.72 -21.04
CA GLU A 94 -3.79 -4.00 -22.32
C GLU A 94 -5.17 -3.37 -22.51
N LYS A 95 -6.25 -4.13 -22.25
CA LYS A 95 -7.62 -3.62 -22.31
C LYS A 95 -7.87 -2.53 -21.27
N PHE A 96 -7.32 -2.67 -20.07
CA PHE A 96 -7.38 -1.64 -19.05
C PHE A 96 -6.76 -0.34 -19.56
N TRP A 97 -5.57 -0.41 -20.16
CA TRP A 97 -4.88 0.75 -20.75
C TRP A 97 -5.56 1.34 -21.99
N ALA A 98 -6.27 0.53 -22.76
CA ALA A 98 -7.03 0.99 -23.93
C ALA A 98 -8.33 1.73 -23.58
N SER A 99 -8.92 1.46 -22.41
CA SER A 99 -10.13 2.15 -21.94
C SER A 99 -9.85 3.60 -21.54
N SER A 100 -10.73 4.53 -21.89
CA SER A 100 -10.62 5.93 -21.44
C SER A 100 -10.98 6.13 -19.97
N GLU A 101 -11.88 5.29 -19.45
CA GLU A 101 -12.34 5.24 -18.06
C GLU A 101 -12.58 3.78 -17.68
N VAL A 102 -12.44 3.46 -16.39
CA VAL A 102 -12.73 2.13 -15.83
C VAL A 102 -13.61 2.31 -14.60
N LEU A 103 -14.93 2.37 -14.85
CA LEU A 103 -15.93 2.62 -13.82
C LEU A 103 -16.18 1.37 -12.98
N VAL A 104 -16.02 1.51 -11.67
CA VAL A 104 -16.25 0.43 -10.69
C VAL A 104 -17.21 0.88 -9.60
N GLU A 105 -17.91 -0.08 -9.00
CA GLU A 105 -18.86 0.18 -7.91
C GLU A 105 -18.31 -0.32 -6.57
N ARG A 106 -18.34 0.55 -5.56
CA ARG A 106 -18.01 0.18 -4.18
C ARG A 106 -19.15 0.50 -3.22
N LEU A 107 -19.44 -0.43 -2.31
CA LEU A 107 -20.38 -0.20 -1.21
C LEU A 107 -19.76 0.75 -0.18
N THR A 108 -20.50 1.78 0.19
CA THR A 108 -20.16 2.73 1.25
C THR A 108 -21.26 2.74 2.31
N LYS A 109 -21.04 3.45 3.42
CA LYS A 109 -22.09 3.68 4.44
C LYS A 109 -23.34 4.37 3.87
N GLN A 110 -23.22 5.08 2.75
CA GLN A 110 -24.31 5.81 2.09
C GLN A 110 -24.90 5.06 0.88
N GLY A 111 -24.51 3.80 0.66
CA GLY A 111 -24.93 2.99 -0.47
C GLY A 111 -23.82 2.76 -1.49
N ARG A 112 -24.18 2.26 -2.68
CA ARG A 112 -23.23 2.03 -3.78
C ARG A 112 -22.78 3.35 -4.38
N ARG A 113 -21.47 3.46 -4.62
CA ARG A 113 -20.85 4.59 -5.29
C ARG A 113 -20.04 4.10 -6.49
N THR A 114 -20.27 4.72 -7.63
CA THR A 114 -19.50 4.51 -8.86
C THR A 114 -18.41 5.57 -8.97
N PHE A 115 -17.21 5.17 -9.38
CA PHE A 115 -16.09 6.08 -9.66
C PHE A 115 -15.13 5.44 -10.66
N ASP A 116 -14.32 6.26 -11.31
CA ASP A 116 -13.29 5.79 -12.22
C ASP A 116 -12.06 5.32 -11.42
N ALA A 117 -11.72 4.03 -11.54
CA ALA A 117 -10.51 3.46 -10.93
C ALA A 117 -9.25 3.76 -11.76
N ARG A 118 -9.40 4.02 -13.07
CA ARG A 118 -8.28 4.22 -13.99
C ARG A 118 -7.43 5.42 -13.62
N GLU A 119 -8.07 6.53 -13.30
CA GLU A 119 -7.40 7.81 -13.02
C GLU A 119 -6.34 7.70 -11.91
N ALA A 120 -6.56 6.81 -10.94
CA ALA A 120 -5.61 6.60 -9.84
C ALA A 120 -4.46 5.65 -10.20
N VAL A 121 -4.58 4.82 -11.24
CA VAL A 121 -3.55 3.84 -11.58
C VAL A 121 -2.44 4.54 -12.36
N ASN A 122 -1.28 4.69 -11.73
CA ASN A 122 -0.10 5.25 -12.39
C ASN A 122 0.66 4.19 -13.21
N ARG A 123 0.63 2.93 -12.75
CA ARG A 123 1.29 1.80 -13.42
C ARG A 123 0.54 0.52 -13.08
N ILE A 124 0.34 -0.33 -14.08
CA ILE A 124 -0.06 -1.72 -13.89
C ILE A 124 0.59 -2.53 -15.00
N ASP A 125 1.37 -3.54 -14.60
CA ASP A 125 2.05 -4.46 -15.49
C ASP A 125 1.94 -5.90 -14.97
N VAL A 126 2.14 -6.88 -15.84
CA VAL A 126 2.35 -8.28 -15.41
C VAL A 126 3.85 -8.53 -15.32
N ILE A 127 4.32 -9.01 -14.18
CA ILE A 127 5.74 -9.38 -14.02
C ILE A 127 5.93 -10.88 -14.21
N ASP A 128 6.98 -11.22 -14.97
CA ASP A 128 7.39 -12.61 -15.14
C ASP A 128 8.03 -13.10 -13.85
N GLN A 129 7.57 -14.25 -13.39
CA GLN A 129 8.19 -14.89 -12.24
C GLN A 129 9.31 -15.81 -12.67
N THR A 130 10.48 -15.59 -12.12
CA THR A 130 11.53 -16.61 -12.01
C THR A 130 11.33 -17.36 -10.68
N GLY A 131 10.64 -18.51 -10.72
CA GLY A 131 10.44 -19.39 -9.55
C GLY A 131 8.98 -19.60 -9.17
N ALA A 132 8.67 -20.74 -8.51
CA ALA A 132 7.30 -21.20 -8.26
C ALA A 132 6.58 -20.31 -7.22
N PRO A 133 5.47 -19.66 -7.58
CA PRO A 133 4.73 -18.74 -6.70
C PRO A 133 3.56 -19.38 -5.97
N SER A 134 3.15 -20.55 -6.42
CA SER A 134 2.05 -21.28 -5.84
C SER A 134 2.66 -22.30 -4.90
N GLU A 135 2.20 -22.31 -3.64
CA GLU A 135 2.42 -23.42 -2.71
C GLU A 135 1.99 -24.77 -3.34
N VAL A 136 1.20 -24.70 -4.42
CA VAL A 136 0.77 -25.81 -5.26
C VAL A 136 1.53 -25.80 -6.59
N VAL A 137 2.48 -26.73 -6.73
CA VAL A 137 3.20 -26.98 -7.98
C VAL A 137 2.21 -27.26 -9.12
N GLY A 138 2.39 -26.59 -10.26
CA GLY A 138 1.61 -26.83 -11.49
C GLY A 138 0.34 -26.00 -11.66
N VAL A 139 0.04 -25.07 -10.73
CA VAL A 139 -1.03 -24.08 -10.91
C VAL A 139 -0.43 -22.77 -11.44
N PRO A 140 -0.95 -22.20 -12.54
CA PRO A 140 -0.48 -20.90 -13.03
C PRO A 140 -0.78 -19.80 -12.01
N CYS A 141 0.07 -18.78 -11.95
CA CYS A 141 -0.17 -17.60 -11.12
C CYS A 141 0.35 -16.37 -11.87
N ALA A 142 -0.54 -15.46 -12.24
CA ALA A 142 -0.15 -14.17 -12.77
C ALA A 142 0.17 -13.23 -11.60
N ILE A 143 1.18 -12.38 -11.76
CA ILE A 143 1.47 -11.33 -10.78
C ILE A 143 1.37 -9.96 -11.43
N LEU A 144 0.57 -9.10 -10.82
CA LEU A 144 0.45 -7.71 -11.17
C LEU A 144 1.39 -6.86 -10.33
N ASP A 145 2.13 -5.98 -10.98
CA ASP A 145 2.93 -4.90 -10.38
C ASP A 145 2.18 -3.58 -10.57
N LEU A 146 1.66 -3.03 -9.47
CA LEU A 146 0.64 -1.99 -9.49
C LEU A 146 1.07 -0.78 -8.66
N VAL A 147 1.03 0.42 -9.24
CA VAL A 147 1.21 1.68 -8.51
C VAL A 147 -0.08 2.49 -8.56
N ILE A 148 -0.63 2.80 -7.39
CA ILE A 148 -1.89 3.54 -7.23
C ILE A 148 -1.60 4.87 -6.54
N ARG A 149 -2.07 5.98 -7.10
CA ARG A 149 -2.08 7.30 -6.46
C ARG A 149 -3.20 7.38 -5.43
N GLN A 150 -2.92 8.04 -4.31
CA GLN A 150 -3.91 8.37 -3.30
C GLN A 150 -4.71 9.59 -3.77
N VAL A 151 -5.91 9.30 -4.28
CA VAL A 151 -6.86 10.31 -4.75
C VAL A 151 -8.18 10.21 -3.98
N THR A 152 -9.11 11.14 -4.22
CA THR A 152 -10.46 11.10 -3.67
C THR A 152 -11.48 11.01 -4.80
N PRO A 153 -12.30 9.94 -4.88
CA PRO A 153 -12.37 8.80 -3.96
C PRO A 153 -11.16 7.88 -4.04
N SER A 154 -10.78 7.25 -2.93
CA SER A 154 -9.61 6.36 -2.91
C SER A 154 -9.84 5.11 -3.76
N VAL A 155 -8.83 4.72 -4.51
CA VAL A 155 -8.80 3.48 -5.28
C VAL A 155 -7.96 2.45 -4.54
N ARG A 156 -8.50 1.25 -4.36
CA ARG A 156 -7.85 0.11 -3.70
C ARG A 156 -7.39 -0.91 -4.75
N PRO A 157 -6.47 -1.83 -4.40
CA PRO A 157 -6.14 -2.98 -5.25
C PRO A 157 -7.39 -3.72 -5.77
N ASP A 158 -8.37 -3.95 -4.90
CA ASP A 158 -9.63 -4.63 -5.26
C ASP A 158 -10.49 -3.85 -6.26
N ASP A 159 -10.42 -2.51 -6.22
CA ASP A 159 -11.13 -1.66 -7.19
C ASP A 159 -10.47 -1.82 -8.58
N VAL A 160 -9.13 -1.92 -8.63
CA VAL A 160 -8.40 -2.18 -9.89
C VAL A 160 -8.73 -3.58 -10.43
N LEU A 161 -8.78 -4.60 -9.56
CA LEU A 161 -9.20 -5.96 -9.96
C LEU A 161 -10.65 -6.00 -10.46
N SER A 162 -11.55 -5.26 -9.81
CA SER A 162 -12.93 -5.08 -10.29
C SER A 162 -12.94 -4.41 -11.66
N GLY A 163 -12.05 -3.43 -11.87
CA GLY A 163 -11.85 -2.78 -13.17
C GLY A 163 -11.39 -3.74 -14.26
N LEU A 164 -10.40 -4.60 -13.97
CA LEU A 164 -9.94 -5.65 -14.90
C LEU A 164 -11.06 -6.61 -15.29
N ARG A 165 -11.93 -6.97 -14.33
CA ARG A 165 -13.15 -7.75 -14.63
C ARG A 165 -14.08 -7.00 -15.57
N VAL A 166 -14.35 -5.72 -15.32
CA VAL A 166 -15.25 -4.90 -16.15
C VAL A 166 -14.76 -4.78 -17.60
N VAL A 167 -13.46 -4.55 -17.82
CA VAL A 167 -12.92 -4.27 -19.16
C VAL A 167 -12.47 -5.51 -19.91
N ALA A 168 -12.16 -6.59 -19.21
CA ALA A 168 -11.51 -7.76 -19.80
C ALA A 168 -12.13 -9.11 -19.42
N ASP A 169 -13.16 -9.14 -18.57
CA ASP A 169 -13.76 -10.36 -18.03
C ASP A 169 -12.75 -11.24 -17.28
N LEU A 170 -11.74 -10.61 -16.66
CA LEU A 170 -10.75 -11.31 -15.85
C LEU A 170 -11.34 -11.66 -14.48
N GLU A 171 -11.71 -12.93 -14.31
CA GLU A 171 -12.21 -13.48 -13.04
C GLU A 171 -11.23 -14.51 -12.46
N PRO A 172 -10.47 -14.15 -11.41
CA PRO A 172 -9.63 -15.12 -10.72
C PRO A 172 -10.47 -16.26 -10.11
N PRO A 173 -10.08 -17.53 -10.29
CA PRO A 173 -10.86 -18.67 -9.78
C PRO A 173 -10.80 -18.82 -8.26
N VAL A 174 -9.83 -18.19 -7.61
CA VAL A 174 -9.67 -18.10 -6.16
C VAL A 174 -9.33 -16.65 -5.77
N PRO A 175 -9.49 -16.25 -4.50
CA PRO A 175 -9.14 -14.89 -4.07
C PRO A 175 -7.70 -14.52 -4.38
N SER A 176 -7.51 -13.31 -4.90
CA SER A 176 -6.19 -12.70 -5.10
C SER A 176 -5.50 -12.42 -3.78
N ARG A 177 -4.16 -12.34 -3.79
CA ARG A 177 -3.36 -11.94 -2.63
C ARG A 177 -2.65 -10.63 -2.96
N ALA A 178 -2.95 -9.57 -2.22
CA ALA A 178 -2.35 -8.26 -2.43
C ALA A 178 -1.40 -7.92 -1.27
N THR A 179 -0.18 -7.52 -1.60
CA THR A 179 0.85 -7.04 -0.66
C THR A 179 1.28 -5.65 -1.07
N ARG A 180 1.16 -4.67 -0.17
CA ARG A 180 1.77 -3.34 -0.35
C ARG A 180 3.26 -3.44 -0.08
N LEU A 181 4.07 -3.18 -1.09
CA LEU A 181 5.53 -3.25 -1.01
C LEU A 181 6.16 -1.91 -0.59
N ALA A 182 5.55 -0.80 -0.99
CA ALA A 182 6.03 0.53 -0.66
C ALA A 182 4.86 1.54 -0.65
N GLN A 183 5.03 2.64 0.07
CA GLN A 183 4.19 3.83 -0.08
C GLN A 183 4.99 5.08 0.27
N GLY A 184 4.64 6.20 -0.35
CA GLY A 184 5.36 7.46 -0.20
C GLY A 184 5.06 8.42 -1.33
N THR A 185 6.01 9.30 -1.62
CA THR A 185 5.86 10.30 -2.69
C THR A 185 6.27 9.70 -4.04
N LEU A 186 5.41 9.79 -5.04
CA LEU A 186 5.64 9.29 -6.38
C LEU A 186 6.41 10.30 -7.23
N THR A 187 7.62 9.93 -7.61
CA THR A 187 8.48 10.74 -8.49
C THR A 187 7.96 10.76 -9.93
N ALA A 188 8.45 11.74 -10.72
CA ALA A 188 8.17 11.81 -12.16
C ALA A 188 8.67 10.57 -12.93
N GLN A 189 9.67 9.86 -12.39
CA GLN A 189 10.24 8.64 -12.96
C GLN A 189 9.46 7.37 -12.55
N GLY A 190 8.40 7.50 -11.74
CA GLY A 190 7.58 6.38 -11.30
C GLY A 190 8.11 5.61 -10.08
N ALA A 191 9.21 6.08 -9.47
CA ALA A 191 9.71 5.54 -8.20
C ALA A 191 8.95 6.12 -7.01
N ILE A 192 8.78 5.33 -5.95
CA ILE A 192 8.24 5.77 -4.66
C ILE A 192 9.40 6.13 -3.75
N VAL A 193 9.41 7.37 -3.27
CA VAL A 193 10.37 7.88 -2.28
C VAL A 193 9.87 7.55 -0.88
N ASP A 194 10.77 7.07 -0.03
CA ASP A 194 10.46 6.70 1.35
C ASP A 194 10.04 7.94 2.18
N PRO A 195 8.87 7.93 2.82
CA PRO A 195 8.39 9.03 3.68
C PRO A 195 9.35 9.46 4.79
N LEU A 196 10.22 8.56 5.25
CA LEU A 196 11.17 8.83 6.33
C LEU A 196 12.47 9.49 5.84
N GLU A 197 12.73 9.51 4.53
CA GLU A 197 13.98 10.06 3.97
C GLU A 197 14.20 11.52 4.40
N ALA A 198 13.13 12.33 4.41
CA ALA A 198 13.20 13.73 4.85
C ALA A 198 13.63 13.90 6.33
N ASP A 199 13.36 12.92 7.19
CA ASP A 199 13.75 12.97 8.60
C ASP A 199 15.18 12.42 8.82
N ARG A 200 15.63 11.49 7.95
CA ARG A 200 17.02 10.97 7.97
C ARG A 200 18.04 12.06 7.66
N ASP A 201 17.78 12.89 6.65
CA ASP A 201 18.70 13.95 6.22
C ASP A 201 18.86 15.06 7.27
N GLY A 202 17.82 15.31 8.07
CA GLY A 202 17.86 16.25 9.19
C GLY A 202 18.74 15.77 10.36
N ALA A 203 18.93 14.45 10.51
CA ALA A 203 19.77 13.87 11.55
C ALA A 203 21.27 13.98 11.23
N ASN A 204 21.66 14.01 9.95
CA ASN A 204 23.06 14.15 9.51
C ASN A 204 23.61 15.58 9.62
N HIS A 205 22.77 16.56 9.96
CA HIS A 205 23.14 17.99 10.05
C HIS A 205 23.10 18.54 11.48
N ARG A 206 23.09 17.68 12.52
CA ARG A 206 23.15 18.09 13.93
C ARG A 206 24.40 17.56 14.63
#